data_AF-A0A2V9Z506-F1
#
_entry.id   AF-A0A2V9Z506-F1
#
_cell.length_a   1.000
_cell.length_b   1.000
_cell.length_c   1.000
_cell.angle_alpha   90.00
_cell.angle_beta   90.00
_cell.angle_gamma   90.00
#
_symmetry.space_group_name_H-M   'P 1'
#
loop_
_entity.id
_entity.type
_entity.pdbx_description
1 polymer ?
#
loop_
_entity_poly.entity_id
_entity_poly.type
_entity_poly.pdbx_seq_one_letter_code
_entity_poly.pdbx_strand_id
1 'polypeptide(L)'
;MRAIKIQGDLVYRAHLASFPLEKGSVWYVQRNWAMDLIEECAKFPNVDFNDQVASCVIAWMYMRRYMDLQIEDDEDTEELELFNPRILQNQRAGYYG
;
A
#
# COMPACT_ATOMS: atom_id res chain seq x y z
N MET A 1 -20.81 -3.96 28.17
CA MET A 1 -19.82 -4.73 27.39
C MET A 1 -18.92 -3.71 26.72
N ARG A 2 -17.63 -3.62 27.07
CA ARG A 2 -16.68 -2.69 26.42
C ARG A 2 -15.85 -3.54 25.46
N ALA A 3 -16.07 -3.38 24.16
CA ALA A 3 -15.30 -4.13 23.16
C ALA A 3 -13.84 -3.68 23.25
N ILE A 4 -12.93 -4.61 23.55
CA ILE A 4 -11.49 -4.37 23.48
C ILE A 4 -11.14 -4.39 22.00
N LYS A 5 -10.74 -3.24 21.45
CA LYS A 5 -10.26 -3.15 20.07
C LYS A 5 -8.92 -3.85 20.01
N ILE A 6 -8.88 -5.06 19.43
CA ILE A 6 -7.64 -5.81 19.24
C ILE A 6 -6.88 -5.14 18.10
N GLN A 7 -5.92 -4.27 18.44
CA GLN A 7 -5.19 -3.43 17.47
C GLN A 7 -3.96 -4.12 16.87
N GLY A 8 -3.58 -5.30 17.37
CA GLY A 8 -2.35 -6.00 16.98
C GLY A 8 -2.26 -6.36 15.49
N ASP A 9 -3.38 -6.74 14.86
CA ASP A 9 -3.39 -7.07 13.43
C ASP A 9 -3.08 -5.86 12.55
N LEU A 10 -3.64 -4.69 12.87
CA LEU A 10 -3.36 -3.47 12.11
C LEU A 10 -1.91 -3.01 12.29
N VAL A 11 -1.35 -3.12 13.50
CA VAL A 11 0.06 -2.78 13.76
C VAL A 11 0.99 -3.63 12.90
N TYR A 12 0.75 -4.94 12.88
CA TYR A 12 1.52 -5.86 12.04
C TYR A 12 1.44 -5.50 10.55
N ARG A 13 0.24 -5.21 10.04
CA ARG A 13 0.06 -4.82 8.64
C ARG A 13 0.67 -3.46 8.32
N ALA A 14 0.61 -2.50 9.25
CA ALA A 14 1.27 -1.20 9.10
C ALA A 14 2.79 -1.34 8.98
N HIS A 15 3.40 -2.23 9.78
CA HIS A 15 4.82 -2.57 9.63
C HIS A 15 5.13 -3.19 8.27
N LEU A 16 4.29 -4.11 7.77
CA LEU A 16 4.50 -4.67 6.43
C LEU A 16 4.35 -3.63 5.32
N ALA A 17 3.51 -2.62 5.52
CA ALA A 17 3.27 -1.57 4.55
C ALA A 17 4.25 -0.38 4.65
N SER A 18 5.16 -0.35 5.64
CA SER A 18 6.12 0.75 5.82
C SER A 18 7.27 0.71 4.81
N PHE A 19 7.65 -0.47 4.32
CA PHE A 19 8.75 -0.65 3.35
C PHE A 19 8.74 0.33 2.16
N PRO A 20 7.63 0.48 1.38
CA PRO A 20 7.60 1.44 0.28
C PRO A 20 7.67 2.91 0.72
N LEU A 21 7.31 3.22 1.97
CA LEU A 21 7.46 4.57 2.54
C LEU A 21 8.91 4.85 2.91
N GLU A 22 9.58 3.91 3.57
CA GLU A 22 10.98 4.00 4.00
C GLU A 22 11.93 4.17 2.82
N LYS A 23 11.61 3.53 1.69
CA LYS A 23 12.37 3.58 0.45
C LYS A 23 12.03 4.78 -0.44
N GLY A 24 11.02 5.56 -0.09
CA GLY A 24 10.64 6.77 -0.84
C GLY A 24 9.90 6.50 -2.15
N SER A 25 9.32 5.30 -2.34
CA SER A 25 8.53 4.95 -3.53
C SER A 25 7.12 5.56 -3.53
N VAL A 26 6.71 6.23 -2.44
CA VAL A 26 5.38 6.84 -2.28
C VAL A 26 5.52 8.34 -2.08
N TRP A 27 4.76 9.11 -2.85
CA TRP A 27 4.71 10.58 -2.74
C TRP A 27 3.31 11.05 -2.37
N TYR A 28 3.24 12.20 -1.71
CA TYR A 28 1.98 12.88 -1.42
C TYR A 28 1.73 14.00 -2.43
N VAL A 29 0.46 14.35 -2.60
CA VAL A 29 0.04 15.50 -3.42
C VAL A 29 -0.13 16.71 -2.50
N GLN A 30 0.27 17.91 -2.93
CA GLN A 30 0.05 19.16 -2.19
C GLN A 30 -1.45 19.50 -2.08
N ARG A 31 -2.12 18.86 -1.13
CA ARG A 31 -3.50 19.11 -0.73
C ARG A 31 -3.51 19.52 0.74
N ASN A 32 -4.49 20.32 1.12
CA ASN A 32 -4.66 20.81 2.49
C ASN A 32 -4.76 19.66 3.52
N TRP A 33 -5.36 18.53 3.14
CA TRP A 33 -5.51 17.35 4.00
C TRP A 33 -4.30 16.41 4.02
N ALA A 34 -3.32 16.60 3.11
CA ALA A 34 -2.24 15.62 2.94
C ALA A 34 -1.33 15.55 4.16
N MET A 35 -1.02 16.70 4.77
CA MET A 35 -0.20 16.75 5.98
C MET A 35 -0.92 16.14 7.19
N ASP A 36 -2.23 16.37 7.33
CA ASP A 36 -3.03 15.80 8.42
C ASP A 36 -2.99 14.27 8.37
N LEU A 37 -3.13 13.68 7.17
CA LEU A 37 -3.04 12.23 6.96
C LEU A 37 -1.64 11.70 7.31
N ILE A 38 -0.58 12.40 6.89
CA ILE A 38 0.80 12.02 7.19
C ILE A 38 1.04 12.07 8.71
N GLU A 39 0.56 13.11 9.38
CA GLU A 39 0.64 13.23 10.84
C GLU A 39 -0.11 12.12 11.57
N GLU A 40 -1.31 11.74 11.09
CA GLU A 40 -2.07 10.63 11.67
C GLU A 40 -1.29 9.30 11.52
N CYS A 41 -0.75 9.05 10.33
CA CYS A 41 0.11 7.88 10.07
C CYS A 41 1.37 7.88 10.95
N ALA A 42 1.99 9.05 11.17
CA ALA A 42 3.19 9.17 11.99
C ALA A 42 2.94 9.02 13.50
N LYS A 43 1.73 9.35 13.97
CA LYS A 43 1.32 9.19 15.39
C LYS A 43 0.90 7.74 15.71
N PHE A 44 0.56 6.95 14.69
CA PHE A 44 0.22 5.53 14.86
C PHE A 44 1.39 4.75 15.49
N PRO A 45 1.15 3.83 16.45
CA PRO A 45 -0.13 3.27 16.90
C PRO A 45 -0.88 4.07 17.97
N ASN A 46 -0.32 5.18 18.45
CA ASN A 46 -0.87 5.96 19.57
C ASN A 46 -1.88 7.02 19.10
N VAL A 47 -2.98 6.56 18.48
CA VAL A 47 -4.05 7.41 17.95
C VAL A 47 -5.43 6.88 18.35
N ASP A 48 -6.38 7.79 18.61
CA ASP A 48 -7.75 7.44 19.00
C ASP A 48 -8.56 6.85 17.82
N PHE A 49 -8.33 7.39 16.62
CA PHE A 49 -8.93 6.95 15.37
C PHE A 49 -7.82 6.52 14.42
N ASN A 50 -8.03 5.42 13.70
CA ASN A 50 -7.01 4.81 12.84
C ASN A 50 -7.58 4.34 11.50
N ASP A 51 -8.77 4.82 11.12
CA ASP A 51 -9.47 4.38 9.91
C ASP A 51 -8.74 4.85 8.64
N GLN A 52 -8.13 6.04 8.69
CA GLN A 52 -7.32 6.56 7.60
C GLN A 52 -6.04 5.73 7.45
N VAL A 53 -5.35 5.46 8.57
CA VAL A 53 -4.16 4.59 8.59
C VAL A 53 -4.48 3.20 8.04
N ALA A 54 -5.60 2.59 8.47
CA ALA A 54 -6.02 1.28 7.98
C ALA A 54 -6.30 1.28 6.47
N SER A 55 -6.92 2.34 5.96
CA SER A 55 -7.18 2.51 4.52
C SER A 55 -5.88 2.62 3.73
N CYS A 56 -4.92 3.41 4.21
CA CYS A 56 -3.59 3.54 3.60
C CYS A 56 -2.83 2.21 3.57
N VAL A 57 -2.84 1.47 4.69
CA VAL A 57 -2.19 0.16 4.78
C VAL A 57 -2.74 -0.82 3.73
N ILE A 58 -4.07 -0.91 3.60
CA ILE A 58 -4.69 -1.77 2.58
C ILE A 58 -4.31 -1.30 1.18
N ALA A 59 -4.33 0.01 0.90
CA ALA A 59 -3.97 0.56 -0.39
C ALA A 59 -2.52 0.24 -0.76
N TRP A 60 -1.57 0.45 0.14
CA TRP A 60 -0.15 0.16 -0.11
C TRP A 60 0.11 -1.33 -0.32
N MET A 61 -0.49 -2.19 0.50
CA MET A 61 -0.38 -3.64 0.32
C MET A 61 -0.99 -4.11 -1.01
N TYR A 62 -2.12 -3.53 -1.41
CA TYR A 62 -2.75 -3.81 -2.70
C TYR A 62 -1.87 -3.36 -3.87
N MET A 63 -1.34 -2.14 -3.79
CA MET A 63 -0.47 -1.59 -4.84
C MET A 63 0.82 -2.40 -4.98
N ARG A 64 1.43 -2.83 -3.87
CA ARG A 64 2.62 -3.68 -3.88
C ARG A 64 2.36 -5.06 -4.48
N ARG A 65 1.16 -5.61 -4.29
CA ARG A 65 0.82 -6.94 -4.81
C ARG A 65 0.33 -6.93 -6.26
N TYR A 66 -0.36 -5.88 -6.71
CA TYR A 66 -1.12 -5.92 -7.96
C TYR A 66 -0.92 -4.72 -8.88
N MET A 67 -0.43 -3.58 -8.36
CA MET A 67 -0.30 -2.34 -9.15
C MET A 67 1.15 -1.90 -9.32
N ASP A 68 2.09 -2.83 -9.14
CA ASP A 68 3.52 -2.66 -9.47
C ASP A 68 4.18 -1.51 -8.69
N LEU A 69 3.88 -1.39 -7.40
CA LEU A 69 4.65 -0.54 -6.50
C LEU A 69 5.99 -1.23 -6.19
N GLN A 70 6.98 -0.91 -6.99
CA GLN A 70 8.33 -1.47 -6.90
C GLN A 70 9.19 -0.73 -5.88
N ILE A 71 10.07 -1.49 -5.25
CA ILE A 71 11.16 -1.01 -4.40
C ILE A 71 12.46 -1.31 -5.13
N GLU A 72 13.47 -0.47 -4.98
CA GLU A 72 14.79 -0.63 -5.63
C GLU A 72 15.46 -1.99 -5.33
N ASP A 73 15.14 -2.60 -4.19
CA ASP A 73 15.67 -3.89 -3.75
C ASP A 73 14.82 -5.10 -4.23
N ASP A 74 13.69 -4.88 -4.90
CA ASP A 74 12.88 -5.98 -5.41
C ASP A 74 13.66 -6.69 -6.55
N GLU A 75 13.82 -8.01 -6.47
CA GLU A 75 14.47 -8.79 -7.53
C GLU A 75 13.57 -8.76 -8.79
N ASP A 76 14.16 -8.35 -9.92
CA ASP A 76 13.55 -8.44 -11.26
C ASP A 76 13.44 -9.92 -11.68
N THR A 77 12.59 -10.68 -11.02
CA THR A 77 12.32 -12.07 -11.39
C THR A 77 11.43 -12.06 -12.64
N GLU A 78 11.85 -12.71 -13.73
CA GLU A 78 11.08 -12.85 -15.00
C GLU A 78 9.60 -13.29 -14.79
N GLU A 79 9.29 -13.92 -13.66
CA GLU A 79 7.94 -14.31 -13.26
C GLU A 79 6.99 -13.12 -12.99
N LEU A 80 7.50 -11.95 -12.59
CA LEU A 80 6.72 -10.72 -12.38
C LEU A 80 6.27 -10.08 -13.70
N GLU A 81 6.98 -10.31 -14.81
CA GLU A 81 6.56 -9.82 -16.13
C GLU A 81 5.26 -10.46 -16.61
N LEU A 82 5.03 -11.75 -16.28
CA LEU A 82 3.80 -12.48 -16.62
C LEU A 82 2.55 -11.92 -15.91
N PHE A 83 2.73 -11.29 -14.74
CA PHE A 83 1.64 -10.66 -13.98
C PHE A 83 1.55 -9.15 -14.19
N ASN A 84 2.42 -8.57 -15.03
CA ASN A 84 2.37 -7.15 -15.34
C ASN A 84 1.04 -6.84 -16.06
N PRO A 85 0.13 -6.06 -15.46
CA PRO A 85 -1.18 -5.80 -16.03
C PRO A 85 -1.10 -5.05 -17.37
N ARG A 86 0.02 -4.38 -17.68
CA ARG A 86 0.27 -3.76 -19.00
C ARG A 86 0.58 -4.78 -20.08
N ILE A 87 1.28 -5.86 -19.74
CA ILE A 87 1.59 -6.99 -20.65
C ILE A 87 0.30 -7.80 -20.90
N LEU A 88 -0.50 -8.04 -19.85
CA LEU A 88 -1.76 -8.77 -19.96
C LEU A 88 -2.86 -8.01 -20.73
N GLN A 89 -2.86 -6.67 -20.71
CA GLN A 89 -3.80 -5.88 -21.51
C GLN A 89 -3.55 -6.03 -23.02
N ASN A 90 -2.29 -6.08 -23.45
CA ASN A 90 -1.95 -6.32 -24.86
C ASN A 90 -2.26 -7.76 -25.31
N GLN A 91 -2.17 -8.75 -24.42
CA GLN A 91 -2.49 -10.15 -24.76
C GLN A 91 -4.00 -10.44 -24.80
N ARG A 92 -4.83 -9.69 -24.08
CA ARG A 92 -6.31 -9.86 -24.09
C ARG A 92 -6.98 -9.33 -25.35
N ALA A 93 -6.34 -8.43 -26.09
CA ALA A 93 -6.86 -7.92 -27.36
C ALA A 93 -6.83 -8.95 -28.50
N GLY A 94 -6.02 -10.01 -28.39
CA GLY A 94 -5.85 -11.03 -29.44
C GLY A 94 -6.82 -12.22 -29.38
N TYR A 95 -7.64 -12.36 -28.32
CA TYR A 95 -8.50 -13.54 -28.12
C TYR A 95 -9.96 -13.37 -28.57
N TYR A 96 -10.33 -12.18 -29.07
CA TYR A 96 -11.67 -11.87 -29.62
C TYR A 96 -11.60 -11.46 -31.11
N GLY A 97 -10.64 -12.02 -31.86
CA GLY A 97 -10.52 -11.88 -33.31
C GLY A 97 -11.04 -13.10 -34.05
#